data_AF-A0A133Y5X1-F1
#
_entry.id   AF-A0A133Y5X1-F1
#
_cell.length_a   1.000
_cell.length_b   1.000
_cell.length_c   1.000
_cell.angle_alpha   90.00
_cell.angle_beta   90.00
_cell.angle_gamma   90.00
#
_symmetry.space_group_name_H-M   'P 1'
#
loop_
_entity.id
_entity.type
_entity.pdbx_description
1 polymer ?
#
loop_
_entity_poly.entity_id
_entity_poly.type
_entity_poly.pdbx_seq_one_letter_code
_entity_poly.pdbx_strand_id
1 'polypeptide(L)' 'MRSTFKILFYINRQKTKADGNTAILCRITIDGKNTAITTGEECKVCEWNTKQSLTTNKKTNQRIKEFRDLVEKTYRDMLV' A
#
# COMPACT_ATOMS: atom_id res chain seq x y z
N MET A 1 20.77 12.66 -11.43
CA MET A 1 20.75 11.42 -10.62
C MET A 1 19.44 10.71 -10.89
N ARG A 2 19.44 9.46 -11.40
CA ARG A 2 18.21 8.72 -11.67
C ARG A 2 17.90 7.82 -10.47
N SER A 3 17.12 8.34 -9.52
CA SER A 3 16.64 7.53 -8.40
C SER A 3 15.49 6.62 -8.86
N THR A 4 15.49 5.38 -8.37
CA THR A 4 14.40 4.42 -8.63
C THR A 4 13.37 4.52 -7.52
N PHE A 5 12.10 4.60 -7.89
CA PHE A 5 10.98 4.70 -6.95
C PHE A 5 9.90 3.68 -7.29
N LYS A 6 9.47 2.89 -6.30
CA LYS A 6 8.41 1.89 -6.44
C LYS A 6 7.49 1.91 -5.22
N ILE A 7 6.18 1.76 -5.46
CA ILE A 7 5.15 1.59 -4.45
C ILE A 7 4.50 0.22 -4.66
N LEU A 8 4.33 -0.54 -3.57
CA LEU A 8 3.62 -1.82 -3.57
C LEU A 8 2.65 -1.87 -2.39
N PHE A 9 1.38 -2.15 -2.65
CA PHE A 9 0.41 -2.45 -1.61
C PHE A 9 0.31 -3.96 -1.38
N TYR A 10 0.22 -4.39 -0.13
CA TYR A 10 0.11 -5.80 0.24
C TYR A 10 -0.54 -5.96 1.62
N ILE A 11 -1.03 -7.16 1.91
CA ILE A 11 -1.51 -7.53 3.25
C ILE A 11 -0.58 -8.52 3.91
N ASN A 12 -0.55 -8.56 5.24
CA ASN A 12 0.12 -9.63 5.96
C ASN A 12 -0.85 -10.76 6.30
N ARG A 13 -0.86 -11.80 5.47
CA ARG A 13 -1.75 -12.97 5.65
C ARG A 13 -1.48 -13.76 6.94
N GLN A 14 -0.31 -13.61 7.55
CA GLN A 14 0.03 -14.26 8.83
C GLN A 14 -0.42 -13.43 10.04
N LYS A 15 -0.71 -12.14 9.84
CA LYS A 15 -1.16 -11.22 10.89
C LYS A 15 -2.59 -10.78 10.57
N THR A 16 -3.53 -11.63 10.97
CA THR A 16 -4.97 -11.39 10.88
C THR A 16 -5.55 -11.16 12.25
N LYS A 17 -6.48 -10.21 12.33
CA LYS A 17 -7.32 -10.00 13.51
C LYS A 17 -8.33 -11.15 13.66
N ALA A 18 -8.94 -11.26 14.84
CA ALA A 18 -9.94 -12.30 15.12
C ALA A 18 -11.18 -12.22 14.21
N ASP A 19 -11.48 -11.04 13.65
CA ASP A 19 -12.57 -10.79 12.70
C ASP A 19 -12.22 -11.17 11.24
N GLY A 20 -10.99 -11.65 10.99
CA GLY A 20 -10.49 -12.02 9.67
C GLY A 20 -9.93 -10.86 8.84
N ASN A 21 -9.93 -9.63 9.38
CA ASN A 21 -9.32 -8.48 8.74
C ASN A 21 -7.80 -8.48 8.93
N THR A 22 -7.10 -7.86 7.98
CA THR A 22 -5.66 -7.59 8.05
C THR A 22 -5.38 -6.21 7.47
N ALA A 23 -4.37 -5.54 8.01
CA ALA A 23 -3.98 -4.22 7.57
C ALA A 23 -3.39 -4.27 6.16
N ILE A 24 -3.77 -3.30 5.34
CA ILE A 24 -3.16 -3.05 4.06
C ILE A 24 -1.91 -2.20 4.32
N LEU A 25 -0.77 -2.69 3.87
CA LEU A 25 0.52 -2.07 4.02
C LEU A 25 0.99 -1.51 2.68
N CYS A 26 1.73 -0.41 2.74
CA CYS A 26 2.40 0.17 1.60
C CYS A 26 3.91 0.02 1.78
N ARG A 27 4.58 -0.67 0.86
CA ARG A 27 6.03 -0.71 0.77
C ARG A 27 6.50 0.33 -0.24
N ILE A 28 7.30 1.27 0.23
CA ILE A 28 8.00 2.24 -0.60
C ILE A 28 9.42 1.73 -0.79
N THR A 29 9.91 1.74 -2.03
CA THR A 29 11.31 1.42 -2.34
C THR A 29 11.95 2.59 -3.07
N ILE A 30 13.04 3.12 -2.52
CA ILE A 30 13.87 4.17 -3.10
C ILE A 30 15.29 3.64 -3.21
N ASP A 31 15.84 3.56 -4.43
CA ASP A 31 17.22 3.12 -4.67
C ASP A 31 17.59 1.79 -4.00
N GLY A 32 16.66 0.83 -4.09
CA GLY A 32 16.80 -0.51 -3.52
C GLY A 32 16.54 -0.60 -2.00
N LYS A 33 16.47 0.53 -1.29
CA LYS A 33 16.08 0.56 0.13
C LYS A 33 14.57 0.57 0.25
N ASN A 34 14.03 -0.32 1.08
CA ASN A 34 12.58 -0.43 1.26
C ASN A 34 12.16 -0.06 2.69
N THR A 35 10.94 0.48 2.81
CA THR A 35 10.29 0.76 4.08
C THR A 35 8.81 0.46 3.93
N ALA A 36 8.23 -0.25 4.90
CA ALA A 36 6.80 -0.53 4.96
C ALA A 36 6.12 0.46 5.91
N ILE A 37 5.00 1.02 5.47
CA ILE A 37 4.14 1.90 6.27
C ILE A 37 2.71 1.37 6.26
N THR A 38 1.96 1.65 7.31
CA THR A 38 0.54 1.32 7.40
C THR A 38 -0.29 2.33 6.62
N THR A 39 -1.24 1.88 5.81
CA THR A 39 -2.15 2.79 5.09
C THR A 39 -3.31 3.28 5.95
N GLY A 40 -3.54 2.65 7.11
CA GLY A 40 -4.73 2.86 7.95
C GLY A 40 -5.96 2.09 7.47
N GLU A 41 -5.90 1.47 6.28
CA GLU A 41 -6.97 0.66 5.73
C GLU A 41 -6.76 -0.83 6.04
N GLU A 42 -7.86 -1.57 6.08
CA GLU A 42 -7.88 -3.01 6.29
C GLU A 42 -8.88 -3.68 5.35
N CYS A 43 -8.66 -4.97 5.11
CA CYS A 43 -9.61 -5.81 4.39
C CYS A 43 -9.56 -7.24 4.89
N LYS A 44 -10.56 -8.04 4.52
CA LYS A 44 -10.49 -9.48 4.72
C LYS A 44 -9.41 -10.08 3.83
N VAL A 45 -8.73 -11.12 4.33
CA VAL A 45 -7.69 -11.83 3.56
C VAL A 45 -8.23 -12.38 2.24
N CYS A 46 -9.48 -12.86 2.22
CA CYS A 46 -10.12 -13.43 1.04
C CYS A 46 -10.51 -12.37 -0.02
N GLU A 47 -10.67 -11.11 0.38
CA GLU A 47 -11.04 -10.01 -0.52
C GLU A 47 -9.82 -9.40 -1.22
N TRP A 48 -8.61 -9.70 -0.76
CA TRP A 48 -7.38 -9.14 -1.31
C TRP A 48 -6.94 -9.85 -2.59
N ASN A 49 -6.84 -9.09 -3.68
CA ASN A 49 -6.26 -9.52 -4.94
C ASN A 49 -4.79 -9.13 -5.01
N THR A 50 -3.89 -10.09 -4.82
CA THR A 50 -2.43 -9.87 -4.86
C THR A 50 -1.94 -9.33 -6.21
N LYS A 51 -2.57 -9.71 -7.34
CA LYS A 51 -2.11 -9.27 -8.67
C LYS A 51 -2.47 -7.81 -8.93
N GLN A 52 -3.65 -7.38 -8.48
CA GLN A 52 -4.13 -6.01 -8.66
C GLN A 52 -3.70 -5.09 -7.51
N SER A 53 -3.28 -5.66 -6.38
CA SER A 53 -3.04 -4.92 -5.13
C SER A 53 -4.26 -4.12 -4.67
N LEU A 54 -5.44 -4.72 -4.82
CA LEU A 54 -6.74 -4.12 -4.51
C LEU A 54 -7.62 -5.12 -3.75
N THR A 55 -8.66 -4.58 -3.12
CA THR A 55 -9.72 -5.31 -2.44
C THR A 55 -10.97 -5.43 -3.34
N THR A 56 -11.99 -6.17 -2.91
CA THR A 56 -13.32 -6.13 -3.54
C THR A 56 -14.11 -4.87 -3.17
N ASN A 57 -13.71 -4.16 -2.11
CA ASN A 57 -14.40 -2.97 -1.60
C ASN A 57 -13.95 -1.70 -2.35
N LYS A 58 -14.90 -1.08 -3.08
CA LYS A 58 -14.65 0.14 -3.86
C LYS A 58 -14.16 1.32 -3.00
N LYS A 59 -14.70 1.49 -1.79
CA LYS A 59 -14.34 2.61 -0.90
C LYS A 59 -12.91 2.46 -0.40
N THR A 60 -12.53 1.25 0.02
CA THR A 60 -11.16 0.93 0.43
C THR A 60 -10.19 1.13 -0.73
N ASN A 61 -10.55 0.67 -1.94
CA ASN A 61 -9.72 0.86 -3.13
C ASN A 61 -9.51 2.34 -3.49
N GLN A 62 -10.55 3.17 -3.33
CA GLN A 62 -10.45 4.61 -3.53
C GLN A 62 -9.46 5.25 -2.55
N ARG A 63 -9.49 4.87 -1.27
CA ARG A 63 -8.54 5.36 -0.26
C ARG A 63 -7.11 4.87 -0.50
N ILE A 64 -6.92 3.63 -0.95
CA ILE A 64 -5.60 3.11 -1.37
C ILE A 64 -5.04 3.95 -2.53
N LYS A 65 -5.88 4.33 -3.48
CA LYS A 65 -5.49 5.20 -4.60
C LYS A 65 -5.09 6.59 -4.11
N GLU A 66 -5.89 7.22 -3.25
CA GLU A 66 -5.56 8.52 -2.66
C GLU A 66 -4.25 8.48 -1.87
N PHE A 67 -4.03 7.40 -1.11
CA PHE A 67 -2.77 7.18 -0.40
C PHE A 67 -1.59 7.08 -1.36
N ARG A 68 -1.75 6.35 -2.47
CA ARG A 68 -0.73 6.26 -3.52
C ARG A 68 -0.40 7.64 -4.08
N ASP A 69 -1.42 8.41 -4.47
CA ASP A 69 -1.26 9.73 -5.07
C ASP A 69 -0.53 10.68 -4.10
N LEU A 70 -0.83 10.61 -2.80
CA LEU A 70 -0.14 11.34 -1.75
C LEU A 70 1.35 10.97 -1.65
N VAL A 71 1.67 9.68 -1.61
CA VAL A 71 3.06 9.19 -1.53
C VAL A 71 3.84 9.59 -2.78
N GLU A 72 3.25 9.44 -3.97
CA GLU A 72 3.87 9.86 -5.23
C GLU A 72 4.11 11.37 -5.29
N LYS A 73 3.15 12.18 -4.84
CA LYS A 73 3.30 13.63 -4.77
C LYS A 73 4.41 14.02 -3.80
N THR A 74 4.40 13.46 -2.59
CA THR A 74 5.41 13.75 -1.56
C THR A 74 6.81 13.43 -2.06
N TYR A 75 6.99 12.29 -2.75
CA TYR A 75 8.27 11.94 -3.35
C TYR A 75 8.69 12.95 -4.44
N ARG A 76 7.77 13.37 -5.32
CA ARG A 76 8.05 14.40 -6.34
C ARG A 76 8.47 15.73 -5.71
N ASP A 77 7.77 16.16 -4.65
CA ASP A 77 8.04 17.43 -3.97
C ASP A 77 9.42 17.44 -3.28
N MET A 78 9.95 16.27 -2.86
CA MET A 78 11.30 16.15 -2.29
C MET A 78 12.43 16.23 -3.34
N LEU A 79 12.12 16.13 -4.64
CA LEU A 79 13.12 16.16 -5.71
C LEU A 79 13.34 17.57 -6.29
N VAL A 80 12.56 18.56 -5.83
CA VAL A 80 12.63 19.97 -6.25
C VAL A 80 13.66 20.72 -5.43
#